data_AF-A0A4D7JE42-F1
#
_entry.id   AF-A0A4D7JE42-F1
#
_cell.length_a   1.000
_cell.length_b   1.000
_cell.length_c   1.000
_cell.angle_alpha   90.00
_cell.angle_beta   90.00
_cell.angle_gamma   90.00
#
_symmetry.space_group_name_H-M   'P 1'
#
loop_
_entity.id
_entity.type
_entity.pdbx_description
1 polymer ?
#
loop_
_entity_poly.entity_id
_entity_poly.type
_entity_poly.pdbx_seq_one_letter_code
_entity_poly.pdbx_strand_id
1 'polypeptide(L)'
;MSSCFNFKERIFLKKDGSGTYTFTIDMSALKPMMEAFENMADSTNTDEEKKEGPKDMTKKFDDDMQKDKELLESVDGITNVEAISDEETFNFGLKFDFEDVKALNNALNAMNKKENENYQEKEFFKHSKKSFERVSLFLDKSELKEEMSEESDEEMTDQDFEQMSQMFGDMTYTTEYVFEQPVKNISNQKAMMSPDGKKVTIETKILKEEEGESGSTKFSF
;
A
#
# COMPACT_ATOMS: atom_id res chain seq x y z
N MET A 1 -14.44 1.99 15.79
CA MET A 1 -13.60 3.18 15.55
C MET A 1 -13.03 2.98 14.18
N SER A 2 -13.21 3.93 13.26
CA SER A 2 -12.67 3.76 11.89
C SER A 2 -11.14 3.78 11.97
N SER A 3 -10.47 2.89 11.23
CA SER A 3 -9.02 3.01 11.06
C SER A 3 -8.67 4.37 10.48
N CYS A 4 -7.58 4.97 10.97
CA CYS A 4 -7.05 6.22 10.45
C CYS A 4 -6.44 6.08 9.05
N PHE A 5 -5.99 4.87 8.69
CA PHE A 5 -5.38 4.57 7.39
C PHE A 5 -5.97 3.28 6.83
N ASN A 6 -6.26 3.27 5.52
CA ASN A 6 -6.57 2.05 4.78
C ASN A 6 -5.72 1.99 3.52
N PHE A 7 -4.94 0.93 3.39
CA PHE A 7 -4.16 0.68 2.19
C PHE A 7 -5.00 -0.06 1.18
N LYS A 8 -4.92 0.36 -0.07
CA LYS A 8 -5.59 -0.31 -1.18
C LYS A 8 -4.63 -0.51 -2.32
N GLU A 9 -4.40 -1.78 -2.63
CA GLU A 9 -3.62 -2.22 -3.77
C GLU A 9 -4.59 -2.78 -4.81
N ARG A 10 -4.45 -2.38 -6.07
CA ARG A 10 -5.24 -2.87 -7.18
C ARG A 10 -4.36 -3.24 -8.36
N ILE A 11 -4.56 -4.45 -8.86
CA ILE A 11 -3.90 -4.95 -10.06
C ILE A 11 -4.97 -5.26 -11.11
N PHE A 12 -4.92 -4.57 -12.23
CA PHE A 12 -5.63 -4.99 -13.43
C PHE A 12 -4.65 -5.76 -14.34
N LEU A 13 -4.92 -7.03 -14.60
CA LEU A 13 -4.06 -7.91 -15.40
C LEU A 13 -4.77 -8.34 -16.70
N LYS A 14 -4.12 -8.05 -17.83
CA LYS A 14 -4.53 -8.50 -19.17
C LYS A 14 -4.01 -9.89 -19.47
N LYS A 15 -4.57 -10.54 -20.49
CA LYS A 15 -4.19 -11.90 -20.89
C LYS A 15 -2.74 -12.05 -21.35
N ASP A 16 -2.14 -10.99 -21.87
CA ASP A 16 -0.73 -10.97 -22.30
C ASP A 16 0.25 -10.82 -21.12
N GLY A 17 -0.25 -10.51 -19.93
CA GLY A 17 0.56 -10.27 -18.74
C GLY A 17 0.89 -8.80 -18.49
N SER A 18 0.48 -7.89 -19.37
CA SER A 18 0.50 -6.45 -19.14
C SER A 18 -0.65 -6.01 -18.25
N GLY A 19 -0.60 -4.79 -17.74
CA GLY A 19 -1.66 -4.32 -16.85
C GLY A 19 -1.44 -2.94 -16.28
N THR A 20 -2.25 -2.64 -15.26
CA THR A 20 -2.19 -1.40 -14.48
C THR A 20 -2.11 -1.76 -13.01
N TYR A 21 -1.14 -1.17 -12.32
CA TYR A 21 -0.99 -1.23 -10.88
C TYR A 21 -1.46 0.09 -10.26
N THR A 22 -2.10 0.01 -9.11
CA THR A 22 -2.50 1.18 -8.33
C THR A 22 -2.35 0.87 -6.86
N PHE A 23 -1.62 1.70 -6.13
CA PHE A 23 -1.51 1.66 -4.69
C PHE A 23 -1.98 2.99 -4.14
N THR A 24 -2.89 2.95 -3.16
CA THR A 24 -3.45 4.16 -2.54
C THR A 24 -3.57 3.99 -1.05
N ILE A 25 -3.40 5.10 -0.34
CA ILE A 25 -3.56 5.25 1.10
C ILE A 25 -4.74 6.20 1.32
N ASP A 26 -5.84 5.65 1.86
CA ASP A 26 -7.01 6.41 2.27
C ASP A 26 -6.85 6.82 3.75
N MET A 27 -6.73 8.13 3.95
CA MET A 27 -6.60 8.80 5.25
C MET A 27 -7.82 9.65 5.59
N SER A 28 -8.95 9.45 4.91
CA SER A 28 -10.16 10.26 5.09
C SER A 28 -10.68 10.26 6.54
N ALA A 29 -10.42 9.20 7.30
CA ALA A 29 -10.77 9.09 8.71
C ALA A 29 -9.98 10.03 9.63
N LEU A 30 -8.82 10.56 9.20
CA LEU A 30 -8.03 11.54 9.95
C LEU A 30 -8.58 12.97 9.83
N LYS A 31 -9.37 13.27 8.80
CA LYS A 31 -9.87 14.61 8.52
C LYS A 31 -10.56 15.30 9.73
N PRO A 32 -11.45 14.65 10.50
CA PRO A 32 -12.06 15.28 11.67
C PRO A 32 -11.05 15.60 12.79
N MET A 33 -10.01 14.77 12.93
CA MET A 33 -8.94 14.99 13.90
C MET A 33 -8.05 16.16 13.49
N MET A 34 -7.78 16.29 12.19
CA MET A 34 -7.03 17.43 11.64
C MET A 34 -7.79 18.74 11.80
N GLU A 35 -9.07 18.77 11.45
CA GLU A 35 -9.92 19.95 11.64
C GLU A 35 -9.96 20.36 13.12
N ALA A 36 -10.04 19.41 14.04
CA ALA A 36 -9.98 19.70 15.47
C ALA A 36 -8.63 20.28 15.92
N PHE A 37 -7.52 19.79 15.37
CA PHE A 37 -6.17 20.27 15.67
C PHE A 37 -5.94 21.69 15.14
N GLU A 38 -6.34 21.98 13.89
CA GLU A 38 -6.24 23.33 13.30
C GLU A 38 -7.05 24.37 14.10
N ASN A 39 -8.29 24.04 14.46
CA ASN A 39 -9.14 24.93 15.25
C ASN A 39 -8.56 25.20 16.66
N MET A 40 -7.83 24.24 17.23
CA MET A 40 -7.18 24.41 18.53
C MET A 40 -5.90 25.25 18.40
N ALA A 41 -5.11 25.04 17.35
CA ALA A 41 -3.89 25.82 17.07
C ALA A 41 -4.21 27.31 16.79
N ASP A 42 -5.27 27.61 16.03
CA ASP A 42 -5.72 28.99 15.81
C ASP A 42 -6.21 29.70 17.09
N SER A 43 -6.60 28.93 18.11
CA SER A 43 -7.08 29.47 19.40
C SER A 43 -5.96 29.79 20.39
N THR A 44 -4.75 29.28 20.16
CA THR A 44 -3.58 29.49 21.00
C THR A 44 -2.47 30.17 20.20
N ASN A 45 -2.30 31.49 20.34
CA ASN A 45 -1.14 32.25 19.82
C ASN A 45 0.17 31.81 20.53
N THR A 46 0.62 30.58 20.31
CA THR A 46 1.87 30.07 20.85
C THR A 46 2.75 29.63 19.68
N ASP A 47 3.71 30.50 19.34
CA ASP A 47 4.76 30.32 18.32
C ASP A 47 5.82 29.24 18.68
N GLU A 48 5.60 28.42 19.71
CA GLU A 48 6.64 27.57 20.29
C GLU A 48 6.16 26.13 20.49
N GLU A 49 6.18 25.37 19.39
CA GLU A 49 6.70 24.00 19.26
C GLU A 49 6.26 23.49 17.89
N LYS A 50 7.18 23.47 16.92
CA LYS A 50 7.01 22.79 15.63
C LYS A 50 6.96 21.28 15.88
N LYS A 51 5.84 20.78 16.42
CA LYS A 51 5.45 19.38 16.27
C LYS A 51 4.95 19.24 14.84
N GLU A 52 5.50 18.28 14.10
CA GLU A 52 5.11 17.99 12.73
C GLU A 52 3.59 17.95 12.64
N GLY A 53 3.02 18.94 11.98
CA GLY A 53 1.58 19.10 11.91
C GLY A 53 0.99 18.10 10.91
N PRO A 54 -0.33 17.90 10.93
CA PRO A 54 -0.98 17.07 9.93
C PRO A 54 -0.72 17.50 8.47
N LYS A 55 -0.48 18.81 8.24
CA LYS A 55 -0.06 19.35 6.93
C LYS A 55 1.36 18.95 6.54
N ASP A 56 2.25 18.77 7.52
CA ASP A 56 3.60 18.26 7.26
C ASP A 56 3.54 16.77 6.87
N MET A 57 2.62 15.99 7.47
CA MET A 57 2.37 14.60 7.08
C MET A 57 1.82 14.47 5.66
N THR A 58 0.76 15.20 5.28
CA THR A 58 0.21 15.10 3.92
C THR A 58 1.23 15.50 2.85
N LYS A 59 2.05 16.50 3.15
CA LYS A 59 3.13 16.92 2.27
C LYS A 59 4.23 15.86 2.16
N LYS A 60 4.62 15.20 3.26
CA LYS A 60 5.56 14.07 3.21
C LYS A 60 5.05 12.94 2.32
N PHE A 61 3.78 12.54 2.47
CA PHE A 61 3.19 11.52 1.60
C PHE A 61 3.18 11.95 0.12
N ASP A 62 2.82 13.19 -0.18
CA ASP A 62 2.89 13.70 -1.55
C ASP A 62 4.34 13.67 -2.09
N ASP A 63 5.30 14.21 -1.33
CA ASP A 63 6.72 14.21 -1.70
C ASP A 63 7.24 12.78 -1.95
N ASP A 64 6.85 11.80 -1.13
CA ASP A 64 7.24 10.40 -1.32
C ASP A 64 6.60 9.78 -2.56
N MET A 65 5.31 10.04 -2.83
CA MET A 65 4.67 9.59 -4.07
C MET A 65 5.30 10.22 -5.31
N GLN A 66 5.76 11.48 -5.25
CA GLN A 66 6.49 12.11 -6.35
C GLN A 66 7.87 11.48 -6.57
N LYS A 67 8.62 11.16 -5.49
CA LYS A 67 9.90 10.44 -5.61
C LYS A 67 9.71 9.05 -6.23
N ASP A 68 8.71 8.30 -5.77
CA ASP A 68 8.40 6.99 -6.33
C ASP A 68 8.01 7.10 -7.80
N LYS A 69 7.26 8.15 -8.17
CA LYS A 69 6.97 8.42 -9.58
C LYS A 69 8.24 8.61 -10.41
N GLU A 70 9.15 9.50 -9.98
CA GLU A 70 10.41 9.74 -10.70
C GLU A 70 11.25 8.47 -10.83
N LEU A 71 11.30 7.66 -9.77
CA LEU A 71 11.96 6.37 -9.78
C LEU A 71 11.34 5.41 -10.81
N LEU A 72 10.01 5.27 -10.80
CA LEU A 72 9.30 4.36 -11.68
C LEU A 72 9.35 4.76 -13.15
N GLU A 73 9.43 6.06 -13.46
CA GLU A 73 9.62 6.55 -14.83
C GLU A 73 10.94 6.03 -15.46
N SER A 74 11.92 5.63 -14.63
CA SER A 74 13.18 5.04 -15.08
C SER A 74 13.17 3.50 -15.20
N VAL A 75 12.10 2.84 -14.77
CA VAL A 75 12.01 1.37 -14.78
C VAL A 75 11.57 0.87 -16.16
N ASP A 76 12.41 0.06 -16.80
CA ASP A 76 12.09 -0.56 -18.09
C ASP A 76 10.76 -1.34 -18.03
N GLY A 77 9.88 -1.06 -18.99
CA GLY A 77 8.56 -1.69 -19.10
C GLY A 77 7.48 -1.04 -18.24
N ILE A 78 7.77 0.07 -17.54
CA ILE A 78 6.79 0.89 -16.82
C ILE A 78 6.44 2.14 -17.63
N THR A 79 5.16 2.48 -17.67
CA THR A 79 4.64 3.65 -18.39
C THR A 79 3.46 4.27 -17.65
N ASN A 80 3.02 5.47 -18.09
CA ASN A 80 1.84 6.16 -17.55
C ASN A 80 1.87 6.31 -16.02
N VAL A 81 3.03 6.65 -15.47
CA VAL A 81 3.22 6.83 -14.03
C VAL A 81 2.53 8.12 -13.56
N GLU A 82 1.68 7.99 -12.56
CA GLU A 82 0.82 9.04 -12.03
C GLU A 82 0.84 8.97 -10.50
N ALA A 83 1.36 10.01 -9.87
CA ALA A 83 1.18 10.24 -8.44
C ALA A 83 -0.24 10.77 -8.20
N ILE A 84 -0.94 10.17 -7.25
CA ILE A 84 -2.28 10.53 -6.82
C ILE A 84 -2.12 11.35 -5.55
N SER A 85 -2.60 12.60 -5.57
CA SER A 85 -2.53 13.52 -4.44
C SER A 85 -3.84 14.27 -4.34
N ASP A 86 -4.80 13.69 -3.62
CA ASP A 86 -6.10 14.29 -3.33
C ASP A 86 -6.12 14.76 -1.87
N GLU A 87 -5.75 16.02 -1.67
CA GLU A 87 -5.79 16.67 -0.35
C GLU A 87 -7.22 16.91 0.17
N GLU A 88 -8.23 16.93 -0.70
CA GLU A 88 -9.62 17.16 -0.28
C GLU A 88 -10.21 15.92 0.40
N THR A 89 -9.95 14.75 -0.20
CA THR A 89 -10.42 13.45 0.27
C THR A 89 -9.38 12.69 1.10
N PHE A 90 -8.18 13.23 1.25
CA PHE A 90 -7.04 12.60 1.94
C PHE A 90 -6.69 11.25 1.34
N ASN A 91 -6.61 11.19 0.02
CA ASN A 91 -6.29 9.98 -0.73
C ASN A 91 -5.02 10.21 -1.55
N PHE A 92 -3.97 9.47 -1.20
CA PHE A 92 -2.65 9.59 -1.82
C PHE A 92 -2.26 8.25 -2.41
N GLY A 93 -1.39 8.23 -3.40
CA GLY A 93 -0.96 6.98 -3.99
C GLY A 93 -0.19 7.12 -5.28
N LEU A 94 -0.05 5.99 -5.96
CA LEU A 94 0.67 5.88 -7.21
C LEU A 94 -0.05 4.91 -8.14
N LYS A 95 -0.01 5.23 -9.43
CA LYS A 95 -0.56 4.40 -10.48
C LYS A 95 0.41 4.34 -11.64
N PHE A 96 0.54 3.17 -12.26
CA PHE A 96 1.37 2.98 -13.44
C PHE A 96 0.89 1.77 -14.25
N ASP A 97 1.21 1.78 -15.54
CA ASP A 97 1.04 0.64 -16.42
C ASP A 97 2.35 -0.15 -16.51
N PHE A 98 2.24 -1.48 -16.57
CA PHE A 98 3.37 -2.38 -16.73
C PHE A 98 3.21 -3.24 -17.98
N GLU A 99 4.30 -3.44 -18.72
CA GLU A 99 4.35 -4.24 -19.95
C GLU A 99 4.19 -5.73 -19.65
N ASP A 100 4.80 -6.22 -18.58
CA ASP A 100 4.66 -7.60 -18.11
C ASP A 100 4.85 -7.71 -16.59
N VAL A 101 4.64 -8.92 -16.06
CA VAL A 101 4.78 -9.19 -14.62
C VAL A 101 6.23 -9.08 -14.14
N LYS A 102 7.23 -9.18 -15.03
CA LYS A 102 8.63 -8.92 -14.66
C LYS A 102 8.84 -7.42 -14.42
N ALA A 103 8.34 -6.56 -15.31
CA ALA A 103 8.37 -5.11 -15.12
C ALA A 103 7.64 -4.70 -13.83
N LEU A 104 6.48 -5.30 -13.53
CA LEU A 104 5.77 -5.08 -12.27
C LEU A 104 6.62 -5.46 -11.05
N ASN A 105 7.26 -6.63 -11.04
CA ASN A 105 8.15 -7.01 -9.94
C ASN A 105 9.32 -6.04 -9.79
N ASN A 106 9.93 -5.61 -10.89
CA ASN A 106 11.03 -4.64 -10.87
C ASN A 106 10.59 -3.30 -10.27
N ALA A 107 9.39 -2.82 -10.65
CA ALA A 107 8.82 -1.58 -10.12
C ALA A 107 8.59 -1.66 -8.61
N LEU A 108 7.99 -2.75 -8.12
CA LEU A 108 7.77 -2.93 -6.67
C LEU A 108 9.09 -3.04 -5.89
N ASN A 109 10.10 -3.72 -6.43
CA ASN A 109 11.42 -3.78 -5.81
C ASN A 109 12.11 -2.42 -5.80
N ALA A 110 11.96 -1.61 -6.86
CA ALA A 110 12.49 -0.25 -6.88
C ALA A 110 11.88 0.58 -5.75
N MET A 111 10.55 0.55 -5.61
CA MET A 111 9.85 1.27 -4.53
C MET A 111 10.24 0.77 -3.13
N ASN A 112 10.33 -0.55 -2.89
CA ASN A 112 10.70 -1.07 -1.56
C ASN A 112 12.18 -0.89 -1.22
N LYS A 113 13.06 -0.82 -2.23
CA LYS A 113 14.49 -0.60 -1.99
C LYS A 113 14.76 0.77 -1.39
N LYS A 114 14.05 1.82 -1.82
CA LYS A 114 14.29 3.22 -1.44
C LYS A 114 15.81 3.52 -1.33
N GLU A 115 16.26 3.98 -0.15
CA GLU A 115 17.67 4.23 0.18
C GLU A 115 18.35 3.05 0.92
N ASN A 116 17.63 1.94 1.16
CA ASN A 116 18.14 0.79 1.89
C ASN A 116 19.03 -0.09 1.00
N GLU A 117 20.36 0.13 1.12
CA GLU A 117 21.37 -0.64 0.36
C GLU A 117 21.36 -2.15 0.67
N ASN A 118 20.83 -2.57 1.81
CA ASN A 118 20.76 -3.98 2.23
C ASN A 118 19.47 -4.68 1.78
N TYR A 119 18.55 -3.96 1.12
CA TYR A 119 17.29 -4.51 0.62
C TYR A 119 17.52 -5.73 -0.26
N GLN A 120 16.87 -6.84 0.10
CA GLN A 120 16.88 -8.06 -0.69
C GLN A 120 15.68 -8.06 -1.62
N GLU A 121 15.92 -8.14 -2.92
CA GLU A 121 14.85 -8.20 -3.91
C GLU A 121 13.91 -9.38 -3.63
N LYS A 122 12.62 -9.11 -3.73
CA LYS A 122 11.54 -10.06 -3.49
C LYS A 122 10.79 -10.32 -4.80
N GLU A 123 10.29 -11.54 -4.94
CA GLU A 123 9.34 -11.87 -6.01
C GLU A 123 7.93 -11.66 -5.47
N PHE A 124 7.24 -10.63 -5.95
CA PHE A 124 5.89 -10.29 -5.56
C PHE A 124 4.84 -11.07 -6.35
N PHE A 125 5.10 -11.31 -7.63
CA PHE A 125 4.14 -11.91 -8.54
C PHE A 125 4.76 -12.93 -9.50
N LYS A 126 3.99 -13.98 -9.80
CA LYS A 126 4.26 -14.93 -10.89
C LYS A 126 3.11 -14.94 -11.87
N HIS A 127 3.44 -15.09 -13.15
CA HIS A 127 2.44 -15.20 -14.21
C HIS A 127 2.80 -16.30 -15.21
N SER A 128 1.76 -17.02 -15.62
CA SER A 128 1.78 -17.98 -16.71
C SER A 128 0.46 -17.90 -17.48
N LYS A 129 0.40 -18.52 -18.66
CA LYS A 129 -0.85 -18.58 -19.47
C LYS A 129 -2.07 -19.13 -18.72
N LYS A 130 -1.87 -19.90 -17.65
CA LYS A 130 -2.95 -20.56 -16.89
C LYS A 130 -3.14 -20.01 -15.48
N SER A 131 -2.22 -19.18 -15.00
CA SER A 131 -2.24 -18.75 -13.60
C SER A 131 -1.58 -17.41 -13.38
N PHE A 132 -2.10 -16.70 -12.40
CA PHE A 132 -1.44 -15.55 -11.78
C PHE A 132 -1.29 -15.84 -10.29
N GLU A 133 -0.20 -15.41 -9.67
CA GLU A 133 0.07 -15.72 -8.26
C GLU A 133 0.73 -14.53 -7.59
N ARG A 134 0.12 -14.05 -6.49
CA ARG A 134 0.77 -13.20 -5.49
C ARG A 134 1.65 -14.10 -4.63
N VAL A 135 2.94 -13.82 -4.57
CA VAL A 135 3.93 -14.60 -3.81
C VAL A 135 4.21 -13.93 -2.46
N SER A 136 4.42 -12.62 -2.47
CA SER A 136 4.59 -11.78 -1.26
C SER A 136 3.73 -10.52 -1.37
N LEU A 137 3.38 -9.93 -0.23
CA LEU A 137 2.76 -8.62 -0.18
C LEU A 137 3.80 -7.50 -0.44
N PHE A 138 3.31 -6.34 -0.84
CA PHE A 138 4.08 -5.11 -1.00
C PHE A 138 4.34 -4.44 0.35
N LEU A 139 3.35 -4.55 1.24
CA LEU A 139 3.40 -4.13 2.63
C LEU A 139 2.78 -5.24 3.48
N ASP A 140 3.59 -5.88 4.32
CA ASP A 140 3.13 -6.77 5.39
C ASP A 140 3.39 -6.19 6.79
N LYS A 141 3.00 -6.91 7.83
CA LYS A 141 3.17 -6.48 9.22
C LYS A 141 4.63 -6.20 9.60
N SER A 142 5.57 -6.97 9.04
CA SER A 142 6.99 -6.80 9.32
C SER A 142 7.55 -5.58 8.61
N GLU A 143 7.19 -5.38 7.34
CA GLU A 143 7.57 -4.20 6.56
C GLU A 143 6.99 -2.92 7.17
N LEU A 144 5.72 -2.95 7.59
CA LEU A 144 5.09 -1.82 8.27
C LEU A 144 5.77 -1.50 9.61
N LYS A 145 6.20 -2.52 10.37
CA LYS A 145 6.95 -2.31 11.61
C LYS A 145 8.32 -1.68 11.35
N GLU A 146 9.02 -2.14 10.33
CA GLU A 146 10.33 -1.60 9.91
C GLU A 146 10.21 -0.14 9.49
N GLU A 147 9.28 0.18 8.60
CA GLU A 147 9.05 1.54 8.11
C GLU A 147 8.71 2.52 9.24
N MET A 148 7.89 2.10 10.21
CA MET A 148 7.58 2.93 11.38
C MET A 148 8.74 3.09 12.37
N SER A 149 9.69 2.15 12.39
CA SER A 149 10.87 2.23 13.26
C SER A 149 11.97 3.13 12.68
N GLU A 150 12.09 3.19 11.35
CA GLU A 150 13.03 4.09 10.67
C GLU A 150 12.64 5.56 10.86
N GLU A 151 11.34 5.85 11.03
CA GLU A 151 10.86 7.21 11.28
C GLU A 151 11.07 7.71 12.72
N SER A 152 11.29 6.82 13.70
CA SER A 152 11.25 7.19 15.13
C SER A 152 12.57 7.54 15.80
N ASP A 153 13.73 7.48 15.12
CA ASP A 153 15.10 7.64 15.67
C ASP A 153 15.46 6.71 16.88
N GLU A 154 14.48 6.02 17.46
CA GLU A 154 14.57 5.02 18.52
C GLU A 154 14.05 3.66 18.01
N GLU A 155 14.70 2.56 18.41
CA GLU A 155 14.23 1.22 18.10
C GLU A 155 12.84 0.99 18.73
N MET A 156 11.81 0.89 17.90
CA MET A 156 10.45 0.59 18.35
C MET A 156 10.43 -0.79 19.02
N THR A 157 10.13 -0.84 20.32
CA THR A 157 10.05 -2.11 21.04
C THR A 157 8.80 -2.90 20.62
N ASP A 158 8.81 -4.22 20.82
CA ASP A 158 7.62 -5.06 20.60
C ASP A 158 6.40 -4.57 21.40
N GLN A 159 6.63 -4.01 22.59
CA GLN A 159 5.58 -3.48 23.46
C GLN A 159 4.98 -2.19 22.92
N ASP A 160 5.77 -1.33 22.27
CA ASP A 160 5.29 -0.09 21.64
C ASP A 160 4.48 -0.42 20.39
N PHE A 161 4.98 -1.36 19.58
CA PHE A 161 4.26 -1.84 18.41
C PHE A 161 2.93 -2.52 18.79
N GLU A 162 2.88 -3.27 19.89
CA GLU A 162 1.64 -3.89 20.37
C GLU A 162 0.61 -2.86 20.85
N GLN A 163 1.03 -1.85 21.62
CA GLN A 163 0.16 -0.75 22.05
C GLN A 163 -0.40 0.02 20.84
N MET A 164 0.45 0.30 19.85
CA MET A 164 0.06 0.92 18.59
C MET A 164 -0.91 0.03 17.79
N SER A 165 -0.63 -1.27 17.72
CA SER A 165 -1.52 -2.26 17.08
C SER A 165 -2.88 -2.34 17.75
N GLN A 166 -2.99 -2.06 19.05
CA GLN A 166 -4.27 -1.94 19.74
C GLN A 166 -5.02 -0.65 19.37
N MET A 167 -4.31 0.45 19.16
CA MET A 167 -4.89 1.74 18.75
C MET A 167 -5.30 1.78 17.27
N PHE A 168 -4.48 1.22 16.37
CA PHE A 168 -4.67 1.24 14.93
C PHE A 168 -5.11 -0.12 14.35
N GLY A 169 -5.47 -1.08 15.19
CA GLY A 169 -5.73 -2.46 14.78
C GLY A 169 -6.92 -2.69 13.86
N ASP A 170 -7.64 -1.65 13.46
CA ASP A 170 -8.66 -1.73 12.42
C ASP A 170 -8.12 -1.31 11.04
N MET A 171 -6.84 -0.97 10.94
CA MET A 171 -6.13 -0.70 9.69
C MET A 171 -6.22 -1.88 8.74
N THR A 172 -6.73 -1.60 7.54
CA THR A 172 -6.93 -2.61 6.51
C THR A 172 -5.92 -2.46 5.38
N TYR A 173 -5.51 -3.60 4.84
CA TYR A 173 -4.84 -3.72 3.57
C TYR A 173 -5.76 -4.50 2.62
N THR A 174 -6.31 -3.79 1.63
CA THR A 174 -7.25 -4.34 0.66
C THR A 174 -6.55 -4.56 -0.67
N THR A 175 -6.51 -5.81 -1.13
CA THR A 175 -6.03 -6.16 -2.47
C THR A 175 -7.19 -6.43 -3.41
N GLU A 176 -7.20 -5.76 -4.56
CA GLU A 176 -8.16 -5.97 -5.63
C GLU A 176 -7.45 -6.48 -6.89
N TYR A 177 -7.76 -7.70 -7.29
CA TYR A 177 -7.27 -8.29 -8.53
C TYR A 177 -8.38 -8.27 -9.57
N VAL A 178 -8.14 -7.64 -10.71
CA VAL A 178 -9.09 -7.55 -11.82
C VAL A 178 -8.48 -8.21 -13.05
N PHE A 179 -9.21 -9.14 -13.65
CA PHE A 179 -8.75 -9.95 -14.77
C PHE A 179 -9.67 -9.79 -15.98
N GLU A 180 -9.13 -9.85 -17.19
CA GLU A 180 -9.95 -9.85 -18.41
C GLU A 180 -10.83 -11.10 -18.56
N GLN A 181 -10.39 -12.21 -17.96
CA GLN A 181 -11.06 -13.51 -17.99
C GLN A 181 -11.46 -13.96 -16.58
N PRO A 182 -12.57 -14.71 -16.43
CA PRO A 182 -13.00 -15.20 -15.12
C PRO A 182 -11.98 -16.12 -14.47
N VAL A 183 -11.83 -16.01 -13.15
CA VAL A 183 -11.03 -16.92 -12.33
C VAL A 183 -11.84 -18.18 -12.04
N LYS A 184 -11.23 -19.36 -12.19
CA LYS A 184 -11.83 -20.66 -11.89
C LYS A 184 -11.58 -21.11 -10.46
N ASN A 185 -10.34 -20.93 -9.99
CA ASN A 185 -9.92 -21.36 -8.66
C ASN A 185 -9.04 -20.28 -8.01
N ILE A 186 -9.20 -20.13 -6.70
CA ILE A 186 -8.45 -19.20 -5.85
C ILE A 186 -7.92 -20.00 -4.65
N SER A 187 -6.63 -19.91 -4.34
CA SER A 187 -6.04 -20.63 -3.20
C SER A 187 -6.38 -20.00 -1.84
N ASN A 188 -6.66 -18.70 -1.82
CA ASN A 188 -6.89 -17.94 -0.59
C ASN A 188 -8.36 -18.00 -0.16
N GLN A 189 -8.61 -18.47 1.05
CA GLN A 189 -9.96 -18.65 1.61
C GLN A 189 -10.63 -17.34 2.03
N LYS A 190 -9.84 -16.28 2.27
CA LYS A 190 -10.33 -14.93 2.59
C LYS A 190 -10.81 -14.19 1.33
N ALA A 191 -10.62 -14.76 0.13
CA ALA A 191 -10.94 -14.12 -1.14
C ALA A 191 -12.45 -14.02 -1.41
N MET A 192 -12.88 -12.83 -1.80
CA MET A 192 -14.23 -12.53 -2.24
C MET A 192 -14.24 -12.28 -3.75
N MET A 193 -14.95 -13.12 -4.50
CA MET A 193 -15.03 -13.04 -5.96
C MET A 193 -16.30 -12.33 -6.42
N SER A 194 -16.21 -11.49 -7.44
CA SER A 194 -17.35 -10.81 -8.07
C SER A 194 -18.26 -11.81 -8.81
N PRO A 195 -19.54 -11.43 -9.08
CA PRO A 195 -20.48 -12.31 -9.79
C PRO A 195 -20.03 -12.76 -11.18
N ASP A 196 -19.24 -11.95 -11.89
CA ASP A 196 -18.69 -12.28 -13.22
C ASP A 196 -17.36 -13.07 -13.15
N GLY A 197 -16.85 -13.32 -11.94
CA GLY A 197 -15.60 -14.02 -11.69
C GLY A 197 -14.33 -13.24 -12.06
N LYS A 198 -14.44 -11.96 -12.44
CA LYS A 198 -13.31 -11.17 -12.97
C LYS A 198 -12.62 -10.29 -11.96
N LYS A 199 -13.25 -10.04 -10.81
CA LYS A 199 -12.66 -9.30 -9.70
C LYS A 199 -12.57 -10.20 -8.48
N VAL A 200 -11.41 -10.21 -7.83
CA VAL A 200 -11.20 -10.84 -6.53
C VAL A 200 -10.72 -9.79 -5.55
N THR A 201 -11.32 -9.73 -4.37
CA THR A 201 -10.95 -8.81 -3.29
C THR A 201 -10.52 -9.61 -2.07
N ILE A 202 -9.41 -9.24 -1.45
CA ILE A 202 -8.97 -9.78 -0.16
C ILE A 202 -8.71 -8.59 0.75
N GLU A 203 -9.38 -8.55 1.89
CA GLU A 203 -9.20 -7.53 2.92
C GLU A 203 -8.58 -8.18 4.16
N THR A 204 -7.48 -7.59 4.63
CA THR A 204 -6.76 -8.06 5.81
C THR A 204 -6.59 -6.92 6.80
N LYS A 205 -6.73 -7.20 8.10
CA LYS A 205 -6.32 -6.28 9.16
C LYS A 205 -4.82 -6.42 9.41
N ILE A 206 -4.01 -5.58 8.76
CA ILE A 206 -2.55 -5.78 8.64
C ILE A 206 -1.83 -5.95 9.98
N LEU A 207 -2.21 -5.18 11.01
CA LEU A 207 -1.59 -5.24 12.34
C LEU A 207 -2.02 -6.47 13.17
N LYS A 208 -3.15 -7.09 12.81
CA LYS A 208 -3.72 -8.26 13.50
C LYS A 208 -3.44 -9.58 12.76
N GLU A 209 -2.76 -9.53 11.62
CA GLU A 209 -2.38 -10.73 10.90
C GLU A 209 -1.29 -11.49 11.68
N GLU A 210 -1.41 -12.81 11.76
CA GLU A 210 -0.34 -13.66 12.30
C GLU A 210 0.85 -13.67 11.34
N GLU A 211 2.07 -13.73 11.86
CA GLU A 211 3.26 -13.79 10.99
C GLU A 211 3.20 -15.02 10.06
N GLY A 212 3.30 -14.78 8.75
CA GLY A 212 3.17 -15.83 7.73
C GLY A 212 1.74 -16.11 7.24
N GLU A 213 0.72 -15.42 7.76
CA GLU A 213 -0.64 -15.46 7.21
C GLU A 213 -0.87 -14.54 5.99
N SER A 214 0.12 -13.71 5.62
CA SER A 214 0.13 -12.86 4.42
C SER A 214 0.20 -13.72 3.15
N GLY A 215 -0.91 -14.41 2.92
CA GLY A 215 -0.99 -15.65 2.19
C GLY A 215 -0.82 -15.42 0.69
N SER A 216 0.23 -16.03 0.15
CA SER A 216 0.36 -16.23 -1.28
C SER A 216 -1.00 -16.65 -1.87
N THR A 217 -1.42 -15.92 -2.89
CA THR A 217 -2.73 -16.11 -3.51
C THR A 217 -2.53 -16.48 -4.96
N LYS A 218 -2.91 -17.72 -5.30
CA LYS A 218 -2.88 -18.25 -6.66
C LYS A 218 -4.26 -18.22 -7.28
N PHE A 219 -4.33 -17.63 -8.45
CA PHE A 219 -5.49 -17.57 -9.34
C PHE A 219 -5.27 -18.49 -10.52
N SER A 220 -6.25 -19.34 -10.84
CA SER A 220 -6.21 -20.21 -12.02
C SER A 220 -7.34 -19.86 -12.99
N PHE A 221 -7.03 -19.75 -14.28
CA PHE A 221 -7.97 -19.34 -15.34
C PHE A 221 -8.50 -20.50 -16.18
#